data_AF-A0A7J4Q1S8-F1
#
_entry.id   AF-A0A7J4Q1S8-F1
#
_cell.length_a   1.000
_cell.length_b   1.000
_cell.length_c   1.000
_cell.angle_alpha   90.00
_cell.angle_beta   90.00
_cell.angle_gamma   90.00
#
_symmetry.space_group_name_H-M   'P 1'
#
loop_
_entity.id
_entity.type
_entity.pdbx_description
1 polymer ?
#
loop_
_entity_poly.entity_id
_entity_poly.type
_entity_poly.pdbx_seq_one_letter_code
_entity_poly.pdbx_strand_id
1 'polypeptide(L)'
;MAFRDHLGAAQIETAPVSIIHGMWEHSRASNHALTVFDNLVETPGHRAAVNILTRDRLCKAIGITPEAYIDTLGWAMSNPSEPVIVDASEAECFDNIQEVVDITALPIPHHWPQDRGRYSSASVIIAEDNGVRNMSFHRQFVRDENHLVVRLVPRHLRTMTMNARETGGEVNIAVVNAPDPVVLLAAAMSFDDNIDELTIAAALHEKLYGKPLRLTRMPNGVLAPADA
;
A
#
# COMPACT_ATOMS: atom_id res chain seq x y z
N MET A 1 9.41 9.81 5.62
CA MET A 1 10.02 9.17 4.44
C MET A 1 8.84 8.70 3.62
N ALA A 2 9.00 8.68 2.31
CA ALA A 2 7.96 8.16 1.41
C ALA A 2 8.49 6.90 0.72
N PHE A 3 7.59 6.14 0.08
CA PHE A 3 7.94 4.94 -0.68
C PHE A 3 9.12 5.15 -1.66
N ARG A 4 9.17 6.31 -2.32
CA ARG A 4 10.20 6.66 -3.30
C ARG A 4 11.61 6.71 -2.69
N ASP A 5 11.73 7.07 -1.41
CA ASP A 5 13.01 7.15 -0.72
C ASP A 5 13.65 5.76 -0.52
N HIS A 6 12.84 4.68 -0.57
CA HIS A 6 13.30 3.30 -0.43
C HIS A 6 13.74 2.65 -1.75
N LEU A 7 13.68 3.39 -2.87
CA LEU A 7 14.04 2.89 -4.20
C LEU A 7 15.53 3.09 -4.53
N GLY A 8 16.31 3.73 -3.66
CA GLY A 8 17.71 4.10 -3.98
C GLY A 8 18.65 2.92 -4.31
N ALA A 9 18.32 1.71 -3.85
CA ALA A 9 19.08 0.49 -4.14
C ALA A 9 18.50 -0.32 -5.33
N ALA A 10 17.47 0.18 -6.00
CA ALA A 10 16.82 -0.52 -7.10
C ALA A 10 17.65 -0.48 -8.37
N GLN A 11 17.63 -1.59 -9.11
CA GLN A 11 18.04 -1.62 -10.50
C GLN A 11 16.97 -0.92 -11.34
N ILE A 12 17.39 -0.08 -12.28
CA ILE A 12 16.47 0.57 -13.21
C ILE A 12 16.44 -0.25 -14.51
N GLU A 13 15.29 -0.79 -14.87
CA GLU A 13 15.03 -1.42 -16.16
C GLU A 13 14.41 -0.40 -17.10
N THR A 14 15.17 -0.01 -18.12
CA THR A 14 14.76 0.99 -19.12
C THR A 14 14.24 0.37 -20.41
N ALA A 15 14.48 -0.93 -20.63
CA ALA A 15 13.91 -1.64 -21.76
C ALA A 15 12.37 -1.69 -21.62
N PRO A 16 11.62 -1.70 -22.73
CA PRO A 16 10.18 -1.85 -22.68
C PRO A 16 9.79 -3.15 -21.96
N VAL A 17 8.97 -3.03 -20.92
CA VAL A 17 8.43 -4.18 -20.16
C VAL A 17 6.91 -4.11 -20.16
N SER A 18 6.28 -5.25 -20.43
CA SER A 18 4.83 -5.37 -20.33
C SER A 18 4.40 -5.56 -18.88
N ILE A 19 3.31 -4.88 -18.47
CA ILE A 19 2.61 -5.17 -17.21
C ILE A 19 1.86 -6.50 -17.29
N ILE A 20 1.72 -7.08 -18.49
CA ILE A 20 1.13 -8.39 -18.74
C ILE A 20 2.26 -9.43 -18.71
N HIS A 21 2.44 -10.07 -17.56
CA HIS A 21 3.46 -11.07 -17.23
C HIS A 21 4.93 -10.58 -17.29
N GLY A 22 5.26 -9.56 -18.10
CA GLY A 22 6.63 -9.12 -18.34
C GLY A 22 7.38 -8.69 -17.08
N MET A 23 6.74 -7.94 -16.18
CA MET A 23 7.33 -7.59 -14.87
C MET A 23 7.62 -8.83 -14.01
N TRP A 24 6.73 -9.83 -14.04
CA TRP A 24 6.92 -11.09 -13.31
C TRP A 24 8.04 -11.94 -13.92
N GLU A 25 8.10 -12.02 -15.25
CA GLU A 25 9.17 -12.71 -15.99
C GLU A 25 10.53 -12.09 -15.70
N HIS A 26 10.64 -10.76 -15.76
CA HIS A 26 11.86 -10.03 -15.40
C HIS A 26 12.24 -10.30 -13.92
N SER A 27 11.28 -10.21 -13.00
CA SER A 27 11.51 -10.49 -11.59
C SER A 27 12.07 -11.91 -11.40
N ARG A 28 11.54 -12.92 -12.10
CA ARG A 28 12.04 -14.29 -12.03
C ARG A 28 13.44 -14.44 -12.65
N ALA A 29 13.67 -13.84 -13.81
CA ALA A 29 14.96 -13.92 -14.52
C ALA A 29 16.11 -13.24 -13.75
N SER A 30 15.79 -12.17 -13.01
CA SER A 30 16.75 -11.41 -12.18
C SER A 30 16.91 -11.96 -10.76
N ASN A 31 16.36 -13.16 -10.47
CA ASN A 31 16.33 -13.74 -9.12
C ASN A 31 15.73 -12.78 -8.07
N HIS A 32 14.61 -12.16 -8.45
CA HIS A 32 13.81 -11.24 -7.65
C HIS A 32 14.59 -10.01 -7.16
N ALA A 33 15.44 -9.45 -8.03
CA ALA A 33 16.10 -8.17 -7.79
C ALA A 33 15.07 -7.07 -7.45
N LEU A 34 15.49 -6.10 -6.64
CA LEU A 34 14.71 -4.89 -6.44
C LEU A 34 14.83 -4.09 -7.73
N THR A 35 13.74 -3.95 -8.47
CA THR A 35 13.73 -3.33 -9.80
C THR A 35 12.67 -2.26 -9.88
N VAL A 36 13.02 -1.13 -10.49
CA VAL A 36 12.09 -0.11 -10.98
C VAL A 36 12.05 -0.20 -12.49
N PHE A 37 10.86 -0.38 -13.04
CA PHE A 37 10.59 -0.35 -14.48
C PHE A 37 10.23 1.08 -14.87
N ASP A 38 11.02 1.66 -15.77
CA ASP A 38 10.86 3.05 -16.23
C ASP A 38 10.09 3.17 -17.56
N ASN A 39 9.82 2.03 -18.21
CA ASN A 39 9.22 1.97 -19.54
C ASN A 39 8.18 0.84 -19.63
N LEU A 40 6.93 1.16 -19.24
CA LEU A 40 5.81 0.21 -19.24
C LEU A 40 4.99 0.33 -20.52
N VAL A 41 4.88 -0.79 -21.26
CA VAL A 41 4.27 -0.82 -22.60
C VAL A 41 2.81 -0.38 -22.57
N GLU A 42 2.02 -0.90 -21.64
CA GLU A 42 0.58 -0.65 -21.56
C GLU A 42 0.22 0.65 -20.83
N THR A 43 1.17 1.24 -20.09
CA THR A 43 0.95 2.44 -19.28
C THR A 43 2.09 3.45 -19.43
N PRO A 44 2.29 4.04 -20.63
CA PRO A 44 3.37 4.97 -20.88
C PRO A 44 3.35 6.17 -19.91
N GLY A 45 4.53 6.57 -19.43
CA GLY A 45 4.68 7.66 -18.44
C GLY A 45 4.57 7.20 -16.98
N HIS A 46 4.07 5.99 -16.73
CA HIS A 46 4.12 5.37 -15.41
C HIS A 46 5.42 4.60 -15.18
N ARG A 47 5.73 4.43 -13.89
CA ARG A 47 6.82 3.58 -13.41
C ARG A 47 6.27 2.61 -12.38
N ALA A 48 6.86 1.43 -12.29
CA ALA A 48 6.47 0.44 -11.30
C ALA A 48 7.70 -0.15 -10.61
N ALA A 49 7.57 -0.44 -9.32
CA ALA A 49 8.63 -1.08 -8.55
C ALA A 49 8.19 -2.45 -8.05
N VAL A 50 9.12 -3.40 -8.01
CA VAL A 50 8.87 -4.76 -7.51
C VAL A 50 9.89 -5.17 -6.45
N ASN A 51 9.47 -6.08 -5.58
CA ASN A 51 10.32 -6.72 -4.58
C ASN A 51 10.93 -5.77 -3.52
N ILE A 52 10.25 -4.68 -3.16
CA ILE A 52 10.71 -3.76 -2.10
C ILE A 52 10.68 -4.40 -0.71
N LEU A 53 9.56 -5.06 -0.38
CA LEU A 53 9.29 -5.54 0.98
C LEU A 53 9.96 -6.90 1.25
N THR A 54 11.28 -6.91 1.35
CA THR A 54 11.99 -8.02 2.01
C THR A 54 12.64 -7.51 3.29
N ARG A 55 12.74 -8.38 4.31
CA ARG A 55 13.33 -8.02 5.61
C ARG A 55 14.70 -7.36 5.42
N ASP A 56 15.57 -7.97 4.61
CA ASP A 56 16.92 -7.46 4.36
C ASP A 56 16.93 -6.10 3.65
N ARG A 57 16.04 -5.88 2.68
CA ARG A 57 15.95 -4.61 1.94
C ARG A 57 15.44 -3.50 2.84
N LEU A 58 14.41 -3.78 3.63
CA LEU A 58 13.86 -2.83 4.60
C LEU A 58 14.88 -2.48 5.68
N CYS A 59 15.51 -3.49 6.29
CA CYS A 59 16.55 -3.28 7.29
C CYS A 59 17.69 -2.41 6.75
N LYS A 60 18.16 -2.69 5.53
CA LYS A 60 19.20 -1.88 4.86
C LYS A 60 18.73 -0.45 4.56
N ALA A 61 17.51 -0.27 4.07
CA ALA A 61 16.99 1.05 3.72
C ALA A 61 16.75 1.93 4.97
N ILE A 62 16.37 1.32 6.09
CA ILE A 62 16.07 1.99 7.35
C ILE A 62 17.33 2.15 8.22
N GLY A 63 18.36 1.33 8.00
CA GLY A 63 19.61 1.37 8.77
C GLY A 63 19.57 0.60 10.09
N ILE A 64 18.77 -0.47 10.17
CA ILE A 64 18.60 -1.30 11.37
C ILE A 64 18.96 -2.76 11.08
N THR A 65 19.30 -3.53 12.12
CA THR A 65 19.54 -4.96 11.96
C THR A 65 18.22 -5.75 11.89
N PRO A 66 18.21 -6.94 11.27
CA PRO A 66 17.05 -7.82 11.29
C PRO A 66 16.51 -8.11 12.70
N GLU A 67 17.37 -8.24 13.71
CA GLU A 67 16.97 -8.50 15.10
C GLU A 67 16.25 -7.29 15.69
N ALA A 68 16.88 -6.10 15.60
CA ALA A 68 16.30 -4.84 16.07
C ALA A 68 14.97 -4.52 15.38
N TYR A 69 14.79 -5.00 14.15
CA TYR A 69 13.56 -4.84 13.40
C TYR A 69 12.36 -5.55 14.05
N ILE A 70 12.52 -6.80 14.51
CA ILE A 70 11.42 -7.53 15.17
C ILE A 70 11.06 -6.86 16.50
N ASP A 71 12.07 -6.48 17.29
CA ASP A 71 11.88 -5.76 18.54
C ASP A 71 11.17 -4.42 18.32
N THR A 72 11.48 -3.74 17.21
CA THR A 72 10.84 -2.47 16.85
C THR A 72 9.37 -2.65 16.49
N LEU A 73 9.02 -3.69 15.73
CA LEU A 73 7.61 -4.00 15.45
C LEU A 73 6.84 -4.31 16.74
N GLY A 74 7.40 -5.15 17.62
CA GLY A 74 6.79 -5.46 18.92
C GLY A 74 6.65 -4.25 19.82
N TRP A 75 7.65 -3.36 19.84
CA TRP A 75 7.59 -2.10 20.57
C TRP A 75 6.45 -1.21 20.06
N ALA A 76 6.27 -1.09 18.75
CA ALA A 76 5.23 -0.24 18.16
C ALA A 76 3.82 -0.71 18.52
N MET A 77 3.60 -2.03 18.63
CA MET A 77 2.32 -2.60 19.10
C MET A 77 1.93 -2.11 20.49
N SER A 78 2.91 -1.86 21.36
CA SER A 78 2.68 -1.41 22.74
C SER A 78 2.77 0.12 22.89
N ASN A 79 3.17 0.83 21.84
CA ASN A 79 3.41 2.28 21.85
C ASN A 79 2.81 2.95 20.60
N PRO A 80 1.50 2.79 20.33
CA PRO A 80 0.85 3.51 19.24
C PRO A 80 1.01 5.02 19.41
N SER A 81 1.09 5.75 18.30
CA SER A 81 1.20 7.21 18.29
C SER A 81 0.19 7.83 17.33
N GLU A 82 -0.07 9.12 17.50
CA GLU A 82 -1.02 9.84 16.64
C GLU A 82 -0.32 10.36 15.37
N PRO A 83 -0.87 10.08 14.18
CA PRO A 83 -0.41 10.70 12.95
C PRO A 83 -0.77 12.19 12.91
N VAL A 84 -0.03 12.96 12.10
CA VAL A 84 -0.36 14.36 11.81
C VAL A 84 -1.31 14.43 10.63
N ILE A 85 -2.46 15.10 10.83
CA ILE A 85 -3.41 15.34 9.74
C ILE A 85 -3.01 16.64 9.03
N VAL A 86 -2.81 16.56 7.72
CA VAL A 86 -2.49 17.70 6.85
C VAL A 86 -3.60 18.00 5.87
N ASP A 87 -3.66 19.24 5.41
CA ASP A 87 -4.64 19.68 4.43
C ASP A 87 -4.37 19.04 3.05
N ALA A 88 -5.40 18.96 2.20
CA ALA A 88 -5.26 18.33 0.89
C ALA A 88 -4.26 19.05 -0.01
N SER A 89 -4.09 20.37 0.19
CA SER A 89 -3.11 21.20 -0.52
C SER A 89 -1.65 20.92 -0.14
N GLU A 90 -1.42 20.21 0.96
CA GLU A 90 -0.09 19.84 1.42
C GLU A 90 0.24 18.36 1.14
N ALA A 91 -0.72 17.57 0.66
CA ALA A 91 -0.59 16.14 0.49
C ALA A 91 -0.23 15.77 -0.96
N GLU A 92 0.92 15.12 -1.13
CA GLU A 92 1.50 14.73 -2.41
C GLU A 92 0.61 13.74 -3.18
N CYS A 93 -0.22 12.96 -2.50
CA CYS A 93 -1.20 12.07 -3.13
C CYS A 93 -2.27 12.80 -3.97
N PHE A 94 -2.41 14.12 -3.80
CA PHE A 94 -3.31 14.96 -4.60
C PHE A 94 -2.61 15.72 -5.74
N ASP A 95 -1.30 15.55 -5.94
CA ASP A 95 -0.57 16.24 -7.01
C ASP A 95 -1.07 15.86 -8.41
N ASN A 96 -1.61 14.65 -8.56
CA ASN A 96 -2.12 14.13 -9.83
C ASN A 96 -3.47 13.44 -9.59
N ILE A 97 -4.55 14.07 -10.07
CA ILE A 97 -5.92 13.56 -9.93
C ILE A 97 -6.48 13.28 -11.32
N GLN A 98 -7.12 12.13 -11.49
CA GLN A 98 -7.89 11.83 -12.69
C GLN A 98 -9.22 12.58 -12.65
N GLU A 99 -9.53 13.37 -13.68
CA GLU A 99 -10.86 14.00 -13.83
C GLU A 99 -11.96 12.96 -14.07
N VAL A 100 -11.64 11.94 -14.87
CA VAL A 100 -12.49 10.78 -15.15
C VAL A 100 -11.75 9.55 -14.66
N VAL A 101 -12.38 8.79 -13.77
CA VAL A 101 -11.77 7.59 -13.19
C VAL A 101 -11.51 6.56 -14.30
N ASP A 102 -10.25 6.13 -14.39
CA ASP A 102 -9.84 5.00 -15.20
C ASP A 102 -8.71 4.23 -14.49
N ILE A 103 -9.11 3.17 -13.78
CA ILE A 103 -8.22 2.22 -13.10
C ILE A 103 -7.37 1.45 -14.12
N THR A 104 -7.85 1.29 -15.36
CA THR A 104 -7.13 0.53 -16.39
C THR A 104 -5.90 1.23 -16.91
N ALA A 105 -5.82 2.56 -16.72
CA ALA A 105 -4.65 3.37 -17.03
C ALA A 105 -3.50 3.23 -16.01
N LEU A 106 -3.77 2.67 -14.82
CA LEU A 106 -2.75 2.45 -13.80
C LEU A 106 -1.89 1.21 -14.11
N PRO A 107 -0.60 1.20 -13.72
CA PRO A 107 0.34 0.10 -13.98
C PRO A 107 0.09 -1.12 -13.08
N ILE A 108 -1.14 -1.62 -13.05
CA ILE A 108 -1.55 -2.80 -12.28
C ILE A 108 -1.18 -4.05 -13.09
N PRO A 109 -0.31 -4.95 -12.61
CA PRO A 109 0.19 -6.03 -13.45
C PRO A 109 -0.80 -7.21 -13.53
N HIS A 110 -0.69 -7.97 -14.61
CA HIS A 110 -1.22 -9.33 -14.72
C HIS A 110 -0.06 -10.28 -14.42
N HIS A 111 -0.04 -10.84 -13.20
CA HIS A 111 1.13 -11.56 -12.70
C HIS A 111 1.33 -12.91 -13.40
N TRP A 112 0.28 -13.74 -13.40
CA TRP A 112 0.36 -15.10 -13.94
C TRP A 112 -0.58 -15.30 -15.12
N PRO A 113 -0.17 -16.06 -16.16
CA PRO A 113 -1.06 -16.39 -17.29
C PRO A 113 -2.39 -17.05 -16.87
N GLN A 114 -2.42 -17.72 -15.72
CA GLN A 114 -3.59 -18.38 -15.17
C GLN A 114 -4.49 -17.45 -14.33
N ASP A 115 -4.01 -16.25 -13.98
CA ASP A 115 -4.85 -15.26 -13.31
C ASP A 115 -5.98 -14.83 -14.24
N ARG A 116 -7.14 -14.50 -13.64
CA ARG A 116 -8.30 -13.96 -14.38
C ARG A 116 -7.97 -12.67 -15.15
N GLY A 117 -6.93 -11.94 -14.74
CA GLY A 117 -6.47 -10.70 -15.35
C GLY A 117 -5.55 -9.94 -14.39
N ARG A 118 -5.58 -8.61 -14.47
CA ARG A 118 -4.72 -7.72 -13.66
C ARG A 118 -5.13 -7.70 -12.18
N TYR A 119 -4.14 -7.72 -11.29
CA TYR A 119 -4.34 -7.66 -9.83
C TYR A 119 -3.43 -6.63 -9.16
N SER A 120 -4.02 -5.73 -8.38
CA SER A 120 -3.26 -4.99 -7.37
C SER A 120 -3.03 -5.93 -6.19
N SER A 121 -1.76 -6.27 -5.93
CA SER A 121 -1.36 -7.24 -4.91
C SER A 121 -0.50 -6.64 -3.79
N ALA A 122 -0.02 -5.40 -3.97
CA ALA A 122 0.84 -4.68 -3.05
C ALA A 122 0.17 -3.39 -2.57
N SER A 123 -1.15 -3.46 -2.39
CA SER A 123 -1.97 -2.38 -1.88
C SER A 123 -2.60 -2.77 -0.55
N VAL A 124 -2.84 -1.74 0.25
CA VAL A 124 -3.62 -1.84 1.48
C VAL A 124 -4.96 -1.15 1.26
N ILE A 125 -6.00 -1.70 1.86
CA ILE A 125 -7.31 -1.06 1.96
C ILE A 125 -7.40 -0.48 3.35
N ILE A 126 -7.60 0.83 3.43
CA ILE A 126 -7.97 1.52 4.67
C ILE A 126 -9.48 1.69 4.63
N ALA A 127 -10.17 1.15 5.63
CA ALA A 127 -11.60 1.25 5.79
C ALA A 127 -11.93 1.96 7.09
N GLU A 128 -12.95 2.81 7.07
CA GLU A 128 -13.46 3.47 8.26
C GLU A 128 -14.98 3.32 8.31
N ASP A 129 -15.48 2.81 9.44
CA ASP A 129 -16.91 2.70 9.71
C ASP A 129 -17.18 2.89 11.20
N ASN A 130 -18.18 3.70 11.54
CA ASN A 130 -18.59 3.98 12.93
C ASN A 130 -17.43 4.36 13.88
N GLY A 131 -16.43 5.09 13.38
CA GLY A 131 -15.25 5.51 14.14
C GLY A 131 -14.19 4.42 14.35
N VAL A 132 -14.39 3.23 13.79
CA VAL A 132 -13.40 2.15 13.76
C VAL A 132 -12.67 2.20 12.44
N ARG A 133 -11.34 2.15 12.49
CA ARG A 133 -10.47 2.06 11.32
C ARG A 133 -9.84 0.68 11.22
N ASN A 134 -9.70 0.18 10.01
CA ASN A 134 -8.90 -0.99 9.70
C ASN A 134 -8.05 -0.75 8.46
N MET A 135 -6.78 -1.15 8.49
CA MET A 135 -5.90 -1.17 7.34
C MET A 135 -5.37 -2.58 7.11
N SER A 136 -5.60 -3.15 5.93
CA SER A 136 -5.22 -4.54 5.65
C SER A 136 -4.89 -4.79 4.18
N PHE A 137 -4.06 -5.80 3.92
CA PHE A 137 -3.74 -6.24 2.57
C PHE A 137 -4.89 -7.02 1.93
N HIS A 138 -5.24 -6.60 0.72
CA HIS A 138 -6.22 -7.31 -0.08
C HIS A 138 -5.80 -7.28 -1.54
N ARG A 139 -5.70 -8.47 -2.17
CA ARG A 139 -5.56 -8.54 -3.62
C ARG A 139 -6.85 -8.09 -4.28
N GLN A 140 -6.74 -7.26 -5.31
CA GLN A 140 -7.87 -6.62 -5.98
C GLN A 140 -7.80 -6.87 -7.48
N PHE A 141 -8.80 -7.57 -8.02
CA PHE A 141 -8.94 -7.82 -9.46
C PHE A 141 -9.49 -6.58 -10.16
N VAL A 142 -8.83 -6.13 -11.22
CA VAL A 142 -9.34 -5.06 -12.09
C VAL A 142 -10.44 -5.62 -12.98
N ARG A 143 -11.70 -5.24 -12.70
CA ARG A 143 -12.87 -5.71 -13.45
C ARG A 143 -13.11 -4.85 -14.70
N ASP A 144 -13.08 -3.53 -14.52
CA ASP A 144 -13.36 -2.52 -15.54
C ASP A 144 -12.72 -1.16 -15.11
N GLU A 145 -12.98 -0.07 -15.84
CA GLU A 145 -12.39 1.26 -15.59
C GLU A 145 -12.66 1.85 -14.20
N ASN A 146 -13.72 1.42 -13.51
CA ASN A 146 -14.11 2.02 -12.24
C ASN A 146 -14.47 0.99 -11.15
N HIS A 147 -14.09 -0.29 -11.34
CA HIS A 147 -14.40 -1.33 -10.37
C HIS A 147 -13.26 -2.32 -10.15
N LEU A 148 -13.03 -2.58 -8.85
CA LEU A 148 -12.18 -3.64 -8.35
C LEU A 148 -13.04 -4.73 -7.69
N VAL A 149 -12.58 -5.98 -7.76
CA VAL A 149 -13.17 -7.10 -7.03
C VAL A 149 -12.20 -7.61 -5.99
N VAL A 150 -12.64 -7.62 -4.74
CA VAL A 150 -11.86 -8.08 -3.59
C VAL A 150 -12.49 -9.33 -2.96
N ARG A 151 -11.63 -10.25 -2.51
CA ARG A 151 -12.05 -11.36 -1.65
C ARG A 151 -11.82 -11.00 -0.20
N LEU A 152 -12.89 -10.89 0.57
CA LEU A 152 -12.83 -10.66 2.01
C LEU A 152 -12.88 -11.99 2.77
N VAL A 153 -11.85 -12.28 3.56
CA VAL A 153 -11.81 -13.42 4.49
C VAL A 153 -12.39 -13.03 5.85
N PRO A 154 -12.81 -13.99 6.72
CA PRO A 154 -13.33 -13.71 8.08
C PRO A 154 -12.34 -13.00 9.03
N ARG A 155 -12.13 -11.70 8.80
CA ARG A 155 -11.29 -10.75 9.56
C ARG A 155 -11.98 -9.38 9.60
N HIS A 156 -11.33 -8.36 10.16
CA HIS A 156 -11.90 -7.04 10.48
C HIS A 156 -12.66 -6.39 9.31
N LEU A 157 -12.04 -6.23 8.12
CA LEU A 157 -12.72 -5.62 6.97
C LEU A 157 -13.98 -6.38 6.53
N ARG A 158 -13.98 -7.73 6.61
CA ARG A 158 -15.19 -8.51 6.31
C ARG A 158 -16.27 -8.26 7.36
N THR A 159 -15.91 -8.25 8.64
CA THR A 159 -16.86 -7.97 9.72
C THR A 159 -17.48 -6.59 9.54
N MET A 160 -16.68 -5.55 9.31
CA MET A 160 -17.17 -4.19 9.03
C MET A 160 -18.10 -4.17 7.82
N THR A 161 -17.72 -4.80 6.71
CA THR A 161 -18.54 -4.86 5.48
C THR A 161 -19.86 -5.59 5.71
N MET A 162 -19.87 -6.68 6.48
CA MET A 162 -21.09 -7.43 6.75
C MET A 162 -22.02 -6.65 7.67
N ASN A 163 -21.50 -6.00 8.72
CA ASN A 163 -22.29 -5.16 9.63
C ASN A 163 -22.95 -4.00 8.89
N ALA A 164 -22.20 -3.28 8.04
CA ALA A 164 -22.76 -2.20 7.22
C ALA A 164 -23.89 -2.71 6.31
N ARG A 165 -23.72 -3.90 5.71
CA ARG A 165 -24.73 -4.52 4.84
C ARG A 165 -26.00 -4.93 5.58
N GLU A 166 -25.92 -5.31 6.84
CA GLU A 166 -27.11 -5.65 7.66
C GLU A 166 -28.07 -4.47 7.77
N THR A 167 -27.56 -3.24 7.70
CA THR A 167 -28.35 -2.00 7.70
C THR A 167 -28.53 -1.38 6.31
N GLY A 168 -28.17 -2.10 5.24
CA GLY A 168 -28.24 -1.60 3.86
C GLY A 168 -27.20 -0.53 3.51
N GLY A 169 -26.14 -0.39 4.31
CA GLY A 169 -25.06 0.55 4.11
C GLY A 169 -23.85 -0.02 3.37
N GLU A 170 -22.88 0.85 3.14
CA GLU A 170 -21.59 0.55 2.52
C GLU A 170 -20.47 1.07 3.43
N VAL A 171 -19.26 0.53 3.25
CA VAL A 171 -18.07 0.96 3.99
C VAL A 171 -17.22 1.84 3.09
N ASN A 172 -16.94 3.07 3.52
CA ASN A 172 -16.01 3.93 2.81
C ASN A 172 -14.58 3.38 2.96
N ILE A 173 -13.86 3.33 1.84
CA ILE A 173 -12.49 2.84 1.79
C ILE A 173 -11.57 3.78 1.02
N ALA A 174 -10.27 3.68 1.29
CA ALA A 174 -9.20 4.17 0.45
C ALA A 174 -8.30 2.99 0.07
N VAL A 175 -7.99 2.86 -1.23
CA VAL A 175 -7.03 1.88 -1.73
C VAL A 175 -5.70 2.59 -1.91
N VAL A 176 -4.72 2.23 -1.09
CA VAL A 176 -3.41 2.88 -1.10
C VAL A 176 -2.40 1.95 -1.74
N ASN A 177 -1.87 2.36 -2.88
CA ASN A 177 -0.75 1.69 -3.54
C ASN A 177 0.54 2.39 -3.13
N ALA A 178 1.60 1.62 -2.89
CA ALA A 178 2.93 2.17 -2.59
C ALA A 178 2.98 3.23 -1.46
N PRO A 179 2.33 3.05 -0.29
CA PRO A 179 2.63 3.89 0.87
C PRO A 179 4.03 3.59 1.42
N ASP A 180 4.51 4.41 2.36
CA ASP A 180 5.77 4.14 3.06
C ASP A 180 5.81 2.68 3.59
N PRO A 181 6.95 1.97 3.49
CA PRO A 181 7.06 0.62 3.96
C PRO A 181 6.62 0.38 5.41
N VAL A 182 6.75 1.34 6.33
CA VAL A 182 6.26 1.15 7.71
C VAL A 182 4.74 1.06 7.78
N VAL A 183 4.03 1.72 6.87
CA VAL A 183 2.57 1.60 6.72
C VAL A 183 2.21 0.20 6.23
N LEU A 184 2.95 -0.30 5.23
CA LEU A 184 2.80 -1.66 4.72
C LEU A 184 3.09 -2.71 5.81
N LEU A 185 4.05 -2.47 6.69
CA LEU A 185 4.35 -3.37 7.79
C LEU A 185 3.25 -3.37 8.84
N ALA A 186 2.76 -2.20 9.25
CA ALA A 186 1.65 -2.09 10.18
C ALA A 186 0.40 -2.82 9.64
N ALA A 187 0.11 -2.70 8.34
CA ALA A 187 -1.00 -3.40 7.69
C ALA A 187 -0.83 -4.93 7.62
N ALA A 188 0.39 -5.45 7.74
CA ALA A 188 0.70 -6.88 7.78
C ALA A 188 0.64 -7.46 9.19
N MET A 189 0.60 -6.62 10.22
CA MET A 189 0.55 -7.06 11.60
C MET A 189 -0.85 -7.57 11.95
N SER A 190 -0.92 -8.55 12.85
CA SER A 190 -2.19 -9.12 13.32
C SER A 190 -2.35 -8.82 14.80
N PHE A 191 -3.56 -8.41 15.16
CA PHE A 191 -3.93 -7.99 16.50
C PHE A 191 -5.15 -8.81 16.95
N ASP A 192 -5.20 -9.13 18.24
CA ASP A 192 -6.37 -9.79 18.84
C ASP A 192 -7.51 -8.79 19.10
N ASP A 193 -7.13 -7.54 19.39
CA ASP A 193 -8.04 -6.41 19.59
C ASP A 193 -8.09 -5.50 18.35
N ASN A 194 -9.17 -4.70 18.23
CA ASN A 194 -9.27 -3.66 17.21
C ASN A 194 -8.28 -2.52 17.54
N ILE A 195 -7.12 -2.55 16.90
CA ILE A 195 -6.11 -1.49 16.94
C ILE A 195 -6.07 -0.83 15.57
N ASP A 196 -6.06 0.49 15.53
CA ASP A 196 -5.85 1.25 14.30
C ASP A 196 -4.39 1.08 13.85
N GLU A 197 -4.17 0.32 12.78
CA GLU A 197 -2.84 0.03 12.27
C GLU A 197 -2.09 1.32 11.82
N LEU A 198 -2.78 2.42 11.50
CA LEU A 198 -2.12 3.68 11.18
C LEU A 198 -1.44 4.32 12.41
N THR A 199 -1.91 4.05 13.63
CA THR A 199 -1.25 4.51 14.86
C THR A 199 0.06 3.76 15.12
N ILE A 200 0.10 2.49 14.71
CA ILE A 200 1.32 1.66 14.74
C ILE A 200 2.29 2.13 13.66
N ALA A 201 1.78 2.40 12.45
CA ALA A 201 2.58 2.99 11.37
C ALA A 201 3.18 4.35 11.78
N ALA A 202 2.41 5.20 12.46
CA ALA A 202 2.89 6.48 12.98
C ALA A 202 4.03 6.29 13.99
N ALA A 203 3.90 5.32 14.91
CA ALA A 203 4.93 5.05 15.92
C ALA A 203 6.22 4.53 15.29
N LEU A 204 6.09 3.67 14.27
CA LEU A 204 7.23 3.19 13.49
C LEU A 204 7.90 4.32 12.71
N HIS A 205 7.10 5.18 12.05
CA HIS A 205 7.61 6.30 11.26
C HIS A 205 8.38 7.30 12.15
N GLU A 206 7.87 7.62 13.34
CA GLU A 206 8.57 8.47 14.30
C GLU A 206 9.85 7.82 14.81
N LYS A 207 9.77 6.56 15.26
CA LYS A 207 10.92 5.85 15.83
C LYS A 207 12.07 5.62 14.84
N LEU A 208 11.73 5.31 13.59
CA LEU A 208 12.71 4.91 12.56
C LEU A 208 13.22 6.11 11.77
N TYR A 209 12.39 7.13 11.55
CA TYR A 209 12.74 8.27 10.68
C TYR A 209 12.82 9.61 11.42
N GLY A 210 12.43 9.67 12.70
CA GLY A 210 12.43 10.91 13.49
C GLY A 210 11.42 11.95 12.99
N LYS A 211 10.36 11.51 12.29
CA LYS A 211 9.34 12.37 11.68
C LYS A 211 7.94 11.80 11.95
N PRO A 212 6.89 12.61 12.06
CA PRO A 212 5.53 12.10 12.16
C PRO A 212 5.05 11.51 10.83
N LEU A 213 4.20 10.49 10.88
CA LEU A 213 3.43 10.03 9.73
C LEU A 213 2.37 11.09 9.40
N ARG A 214 2.27 11.48 8.13
CA ARG A 214 1.28 12.46 7.66
C ARG A 214 0.12 11.72 7.01
N LEU A 215 -1.10 12.05 7.41
CA LEU A 215 -2.32 11.59 6.76
C LEU A 215 -3.09 12.78 6.21
N THR A 216 -3.91 12.54 5.20
CA THR A 216 -4.87 13.52 4.69
C THR A 216 -6.24 12.88 4.53
N ARG A 217 -7.29 13.70 4.49
CA ARG A 217 -8.67 13.23 4.38
C ARG A 217 -9.07 13.11 2.91
N MET A 218 -9.43 11.90 2.51
CA MET A 218 -10.00 11.62 1.18
C MET A 218 -11.40 12.23 1.04
N PRO A 219 -11.88 12.47 -0.19
CA PRO A 219 -13.22 13.04 -0.42
C PRO A 219 -14.38 12.26 0.22
N ASN A 220 -14.22 10.95 0.44
CA ASN A 220 -15.20 10.10 1.12
C ASN A 220 -15.04 10.06 2.66
N GLY A 221 -14.13 10.86 3.22
CA GLY A 221 -13.91 11.00 4.65
C GLY A 221 -12.81 10.10 5.24
N VAL A 222 -12.36 9.06 4.54
CA VAL A 222 -11.32 8.13 5.02
C VAL A 222 -9.96 8.86 5.09
N LEU A 223 -9.16 8.58 6.12
CA LEU A 223 -7.79 9.06 6.18
C LEU A 223 -6.84 8.10 5.44
N ALA A 224 -5.92 8.66 4.64
CA ALA A 224 -4.87 7.90 3.96
C ALA A 224 -3.51 8.63 4.07
N PRO A 225 -2.37 7.92 3.91
CA PRO A 225 -1.04 8.55 3.90
C PRO A 225 -0.97 9.68 2.87
N ALA A 226 -0.51 10.85 3.33
CA ALA A 226 -0.47 12.06 2.50
C ALA A 226 0.56 11.97 1.37
N ASP A 227 1.58 11.11 1.53
CA ASP A 227 2.73 10.97 0.65
C ASP A 227 2.67 9.75 -0.28
N ALA A 228 1.51 9.06 -0.31
CA ALA A 228 1.27 7.88 -1.16
C ALA A 228 1.06 8.22 -2.64
#